data_AF-A0A9D1UR70-F1
#
_entry.id   AF-A0A9D1UR70-F1
#
_cell.length_a   1.000
_cell.length_b   1.000
_cell.length_c   1.000
_cell.angle_alpha   90.00
_cell.angle_beta   90.00
_cell.angle_gamma   90.00
#
_symmetry.space_group_name_H-M   'P 1'
#
loop_
_entity.id
_entity.type
_entity.pdbx_description
1 polymer ?
#
loop_
_entity_poly.entity_id
_entity_poly.type
_entity_poly.pdbx_seq_one_letter_code
_entity_poly.pdbx_strand_id
1 'polypeptide(L)'
;MRARTRASLAAVALLTLVVSGCGAAVDTELSLESEEEGSRTMVAILDEEDIEQEDLDIDDIDDALSDNVPDALTYDGMETGDDGARATFVLNFESMDDYESKVQDLLDAGEVDLVPTIDVSVTDNPLVEGLSVDENFTSADLLQWIPEALVSDGAIDEELESLVFAGDGESEVSFDDETYPSSSIAIWIDDVQDNGFDGVIVRNTIAEDSSISTEIVFGSAGTMSQTQRGLVDDYFSEATPEGAEVSEDVEDDWYSGGRTMTFTSASPEELTENLATALGSESNEISFAEEPSSEDPTLFEITYEGTLDDSSVASPSASSIEHEVTVPDGWTVAEGQGSSPSESDEDGETMVAVDGEDFSVTFERSVPLESIDSTTEISLGGGLTHTFEFRASEDSVEEVGDAFEELLTPPEDTGTLDTSEDDGSTVYTVTFEADDDAELQEQLEAYVPGSTVSVSLPEGFSFWPEYAVSVEVPVTESLLQGDPEGDFTESVTLPMLNSFEEDTVAGSGATVDGRTLSMVSNADSDADDEASSALSADAKGPTIGSLITIGVLTFVVIAVILLVIIFRKRLVALFRSAGQGSEQAWDDRQHSEAADPMYAAAPGGAGYAQNAGAGQPGPYGPAGGPGPASAGPAGAG
;
A
#
# COMPACT_ATOMS: atom_id res chain seq x y z
N MET A 1 -53.14 -76.95 84.48
CA MET A 1 -53.62 -75.55 84.62
C MET A 1 -52.66 -74.65 83.86
N ARG A 2 -53.19 -73.79 82.97
CA ARG A 2 -52.76 -72.42 82.56
C ARG A 2 -51.26 -72.04 82.68
N ALA A 3 -50.63 -71.25 81.82
CA ALA A 3 -50.92 -70.53 80.58
C ALA A 3 -49.61 -69.78 80.18
N ARG A 4 -49.44 -69.49 78.86
CA ARG A 4 -48.80 -68.32 78.19
C ARG A 4 -47.55 -67.66 78.83
N THR A 5 -46.48 -67.34 78.10
CA THR A 5 -46.25 -66.13 77.24
C THR A 5 -44.89 -66.34 76.53
N ARG A 6 -44.75 -66.34 75.19
CA ARG A 6 -44.40 -65.21 74.26
C ARG A 6 -43.32 -64.28 74.83
N ALA A 7 -42.35 -63.71 74.11
CA ALA A 7 -41.85 -63.75 72.75
C ALA A 7 -40.58 -62.85 72.79
N SER A 8 -39.51 -63.19 72.08
CA SER A 8 -38.41 -62.27 71.73
C SER A 8 -37.64 -62.94 70.60
N LEU A 9 -38.19 -62.87 69.39
CA LEU A 9 -37.52 -63.25 68.15
C LEU A 9 -37.01 -61.98 67.48
N ALA A 10 -35.82 -62.10 66.90
CA ALA A 10 -35.05 -61.09 66.20
C ALA A 10 -35.87 -60.27 65.19
N ALA A 11 -35.67 -58.95 65.22
CA ALA A 11 -36.08 -58.01 64.17
C ALA A 11 -35.19 -56.75 64.25
N VAL A 12 -33.95 -56.85 63.75
CA VAL A 12 -33.05 -55.69 63.49
C VAL A 12 -32.17 -55.99 62.25
N ALA A 13 -32.76 -56.53 61.19
CA ALA A 13 -32.04 -56.76 59.94
C ALA A 13 -33.05 -56.81 58.78
N LEU A 14 -33.29 -55.66 58.15
CA LEU A 14 -33.83 -55.43 56.78
C LEU A 14 -34.44 -54.02 56.74
N LEU A 15 -33.56 -53.02 56.70
CA LEU A 15 -33.89 -51.65 56.28
C LEU A 15 -32.64 -51.06 55.60
N THR A 16 -32.04 -51.86 54.75
CA THR A 16 -31.32 -51.39 53.56
C THR A 16 -32.38 -51.42 52.46
N LEU A 17 -33.17 -50.36 52.39
CA LEU A 17 -34.00 -50.09 51.23
C LEU A 17 -32.99 -49.80 50.11
N VAL A 18 -32.96 -50.71 49.15
CA VAL A 18 -32.14 -50.58 47.95
C VAL A 18 -32.67 -49.33 47.26
N VAL A 19 -31.86 -48.28 47.22
CA VAL A 19 -32.04 -47.17 46.29
C VAL A 19 -31.62 -47.74 44.95
N SER A 20 -32.59 -48.27 44.21
CA SER A 20 -32.45 -48.68 42.82
C SER A 20 -33.61 -48.05 42.06
N GLY A 21 -33.75 -46.73 42.18
CA GLY A 21 -34.50 -45.97 41.20
C GLY A 21 -33.53 -45.72 40.06
N CYS A 22 -33.58 -46.56 39.04
CA CYS A 22 -33.09 -46.15 37.74
C CYS A 22 -34.21 -45.26 37.19
N GLY A 23 -33.93 -43.96 37.04
CA GLY A 23 -34.83 -43.10 36.28
C GLY A 23 -34.81 -43.51 34.82
N ALA A 24 -35.60 -42.83 34.00
CA ALA A 24 -35.55 -43.01 32.56
C ALA A 24 -34.13 -42.74 32.03
N ALA A 25 -33.66 -43.62 31.16
CA ALA A 25 -32.50 -43.37 30.30
C ALA A 25 -32.97 -42.61 29.05
N VAL A 26 -32.13 -41.73 28.50
CA VAL A 26 -32.46 -40.99 27.28
C VAL A 26 -31.48 -41.39 26.18
N ASP A 27 -31.95 -42.23 25.26
CA ASP A 27 -31.19 -42.56 24.06
C ASP A 27 -31.36 -41.44 23.03
N THR A 28 -30.27 -41.11 22.32
CA THR A 28 -30.22 -39.99 21.39
C THR A 28 -29.64 -40.40 20.06
N GLU A 29 -30.31 -40.02 18.98
CA GLU A 29 -29.76 -40.05 17.62
C GLU A 29 -29.86 -38.65 17.02
N LEU A 30 -28.73 -38.04 16.69
CA LEU A 30 -28.66 -36.84 15.87
C LEU A 30 -28.43 -37.25 14.41
N SER A 31 -29.42 -37.11 13.56
CA SER A 31 -29.31 -37.37 12.12
C SER A 31 -29.02 -36.06 11.39
N LEU A 32 -27.85 -35.98 10.76
CA LEU A 32 -27.44 -34.88 9.92
C LEU A 32 -27.76 -35.23 8.45
N GLU A 33 -28.58 -34.40 7.80
CA GLU A 33 -28.84 -34.52 6.35
C GLU A 33 -27.77 -33.75 5.54
N SER A 34 -27.24 -32.67 6.13
CA SER A 34 -26.05 -31.93 5.70
C SER A 34 -25.37 -31.34 6.93
N GLU A 35 -24.28 -30.57 6.73
CA GLU A 35 -23.62 -29.83 7.82
C GLU A 35 -24.52 -28.79 8.48
N GLU A 36 -25.62 -28.35 7.83
CA GLU A 36 -26.47 -27.28 8.35
C GLU A 36 -27.85 -27.79 8.80
N GLU A 37 -28.33 -28.92 8.29
CA GLU A 37 -29.72 -29.36 8.47
C GLU A 37 -29.83 -30.80 8.99
N GLY A 38 -30.88 -31.08 9.76
CA GLY A 38 -31.05 -32.40 10.36
C GLY A 38 -32.16 -32.53 11.40
N SER A 39 -32.08 -33.60 12.18
CA SER A 39 -33.01 -33.87 13.28
C SER A 39 -32.35 -34.59 14.45
N ARG A 40 -32.80 -34.29 15.67
CA ARG A 40 -32.44 -34.99 16.89
C ARG A 40 -33.63 -35.79 17.39
N THR A 41 -33.49 -37.10 17.44
CA THR A 41 -34.46 -38.02 18.06
C THR A 41 -34.00 -38.36 19.46
N MET A 42 -34.87 -38.17 20.45
CA MET A 42 -34.61 -38.44 21.85
C MET A 42 -35.66 -39.43 22.35
N VAL A 43 -35.22 -40.57 22.88
CA VAL A 43 -36.10 -41.63 23.37
C VAL A 43 -35.90 -41.81 24.86
N ALA A 44 -36.88 -41.38 25.65
CA ALA A 44 -36.91 -41.62 27.08
C ALA A 44 -37.43 -43.05 27.35
N ILE A 45 -36.61 -43.88 28.01
CA ILE A 45 -36.85 -45.31 28.23
C ILE A 45 -37.10 -45.54 29.73
N LEU A 46 -38.29 -46.05 30.04
CA LEU A 46 -38.71 -46.46 31.38
C LEU A 46 -38.72 -48.00 31.44
N ASP A 47 -37.87 -48.58 32.28
CA ASP A 47 -37.80 -50.04 32.44
C ASP A 47 -39.08 -50.59 33.11
N GLU A 48 -39.49 -51.81 32.73
CA GLU A 48 -40.65 -52.50 33.33
C GLU A 48 -40.52 -52.60 34.86
N GLU A 49 -39.31 -52.78 35.38
CA GLU A 49 -39.05 -52.89 36.83
C GLU A 49 -39.37 -51.60 37.58
N ASP A 50 -39.06 -50.43 37.00
CA ASP A 50 -39.32 -49.12 37.64
C ASP A 50 -40.82 -48.78 37.57
N ILE A 51 -41.47 -49.10 36.45
CA ILE A 51 -42.93 -48.96 36.29
C ILE A 51 -43.67 -49.77 37.36
N GLU A 52 -43.30 -51.04 37.56
CA GLU A 52 -43.93 -51.92 38.55
C GLU A 52 -43.59 -51.52 40.01
N GLN A 53 -42.36 -51.03 40.25
CA GLN A 53 -41.90 -50.68 41.59
C GLN A 53 -42.60 -49.42 42.13
N GLU A 54 -42.76 -48.43 41.26
CA GLU A 54 -43.33 -47.12 41.61
C GLU A 54 -44.83 -47.00 41.28
N ASP A 55 -45.47 -48.09 40.80
CA ASP A 55 -46.90 -48.16 40.46
C ASP A 55 -47.33 -47.07 39.46
N LEU A 56 -46.48 -46.84 38.43
CA LEU A 56 -46.67 -45.78 37.44
C LEU A 56 -47.81 -46.10 36.47
N ASP A 57 -48.67 -45.11 36.19
CA ASP A 57 -49.71 -45.18 35.17
C ASP A 57 -49.22 -44.57 33.86
N ILE A 58 -48.91 -45.43 32.88
CA ILE A 58 -48.37 -45.04 31.59
C ILE A 58 -49.34 -44.15 30.80
N ASP A 59 -50.65 -44.36 30.92
CA ASP A 59 -51.64 -43.52 30.23
C ASP A 59 -51.62 -42.09 30.79
N ASP A 60 -51.48 -41.94 32.12
CA ASP A 60 -51.37 -40.62 32.77
C ASP A 60 -50.03 -39.92 32.40
N ILE A 61 -48.94 -40.69 32.25
CA ILE A 61 -47.65 -40.15 31.80
C ILE A 61 -47.73 -39.69 30.33
N ASP A 62 -48.30 -40.49 29.43
CA ASP A 62 -48.46 -40.15 28.01
C ASP A 62 -49.30 -38.87 27.81
N ASP A 63 -50.42 -38.75 28.55
CA ASP A 63 -51.26 -37.55 28.55
C ASP A 63 -50.47 -36.32 29.04
N ALA A 64 -49.71 -36.43 30.14
CA ALA A 64 -48.92 -35.32 30.67
C ALA A 64 -47.79 -34.86 29.72
N LEU A 65 -47.12 -35.80 29.04
CA LEU A 65 -46.10 -35.47 28.03
C LEU A 65 -46.72 -34.78 26.81
N SER A 66 -47.86 -35.30 26.31
CA SER A 66 -48.56 -34.73 25.16
C SER A 66 -49.13 -33.33 25.45
N ASP A 67 -49.56 -33.05 26.68
CA ASP A 67 -50.16 -31.77 27.05
C ASP A 67 -49.13 -30.65 27.29
N ASN A 68 -47.87 -31.00 27.59
CA ASN A 68 -46.82 -30.05 27.98
C ASN A 68 -45.62 -29.96 27.02
N VAL A 69 -45.57 -30.76 25.93
CA VAL A 69 -44.45 -30.73 24.98
C VAL A 69 -44.17 -29.32 24.44
N PRO A 70 -42.92 -28.80 24.54
CA PRO A 70 -42.54 -27.51 23.98
C PRO A 70 -42.67 -27.46 22.46
N ASP A 71 -42.95 -26.27 21.90
CA ASP A 71 -43.14 -26.06 20.45
C ASP A 71 -41.91 -26.47 19.59
N ALA A 72 -40.71 -26.51 20.18
CA ALA A 72 -39.47 -26.94 19.52
C ALA A 72 -39.41 -28.46 19.25
N LEU A 73 -40.28 -29.25 19.89
CA LEU A 73 -40.31 -30.72 19.79
C LEU A 73 -41.61 -31.22 19.18
N THR A 74 -41.51 -32.33 18.46
CA THR A 74 -42.64 -33.20 18.14
C THR A 74 -42.61 -34.39 19.09
N TYR A 75 -43.75 -34.70 19.70
CA TYR A 75 -43.93 -35.90 20.51
C TYR A 75 -44.65 -36.97 19.69
N ASP A 76 -44.01 -38.13 19.48
CA ASP A 76 -44.54 -39.22 18.66
C ASP A 76 -45.37 -40.25 19.47
N GLY A 77 -45.51 -40.01 20.77
CA GLY A 77 -46.28 -40.85 21.69
C GLY A 77 -45.43 -41.86 22.47
N MET A 78 -46.10 -42.57 23.37
CA MET A 78 -45.48 -43.62 24.18
C MET A 78 -45.77 -45.03 23.66
N GLU A 79 -44.73 -45.83 23.49
CA GLU A 79 -44.83 -47.25 23.13
C GLU A 79 -44.55 -48.14 24.35
N THR A 80 -45.47 -49.05 24.65
CA THR A 80 -45.29 -50.07 25.70
C THR A 80 -44.94 -51.43 25.11
N GLY A 81 -43.90 -52.07 25.65
CA GLY A 81 -43.44 -53.40 25.25
C GLY A 81 -43.17 -54.33 26.44
N ASP A 82 -42.64 -55.52 26.15
CA ASP A 82 -42.26 -56.51 27.17
C ASP A 82 -41.06 -56.04 28.03
N ASP A 83 -40.35 -54.98 27.61
CA ASP A 83 -39.15 -54.46 28.28
C ASP A 83 -39.39 -53.07 28.92
N GLY A 84 -40.64 -52.60 29.00
CA GLY A 84 -40.99 -51.29 29.58
C GLY A 84 -41.71 -50.33 28.60
N ALA A 85 -41.58 -49.03 28.82
CA ALA A 85 -42.21 -47.97 28.02
C ALA A 85 -41.16 -47.03 27.39
N ARG A 86 -41.46 -46.50 26.20
CA ARG A 86 -40.58 -45.60 25.44
C ARG A 86 -41.35 -44.39 24.94
N ALA A 87 -40.90 -43.19 25.27
CA ALA A 87 -41.45 -41.92 24.76
C ALA A 87 -40.46 -41.28 23.78
N THR A 88 -40.93 -40.94 22.58
CA THR A 88 -40.08 -40.41 21.51
C THR A 88 -40.36 -38.94 21.26
N PHE A 89 -39.30 -38.13 21.27
CA PHE A 89 -39.31 -36.70 20.98
C PHE A 89 -38.38 -36.41 19.81
N VAL A 90 -38.83 -35.58 18.86
CA VAL A 90 -38.05 -35.22 17.67
C VAL A 90 -37.93 -33.70 17.57
N LEU A 91 -36.69 -33.21 17.52
CA LEU A 91 -36.34 -31.84 17.16
C LEU A 91 -35.88 -31.85 15.70
N ASN A 92 -36.53 -31.09 14.83
CA ASN A 92 -36.06 -30.90 13.45
C ASN A 92 -35.48 -29.49 13.31
N PHE A 93 -34.40 -29.32 12.57
CA PHE A 93 -33.77 -28.01 12.34
C PHE A 93 -33.35 -27.83 10.88
N GLU A 94 -33.47 -26.59 10.40
CA GLU A 94 -33.20 -26.22 9.00
C GLU A 94 -31.85 -25.48 8.83
N SER A 95 -31.20 -25.11 9.94
CA SER A 95 -29.85 -24.51 9.98
C SER A 95 -29.24 -24.71 11.37
N MET A 96 -27.92 -24.51 11.51
CA MET A 96 -27.25 -24.55 12.83
C MET A 96 -27.74 -23.43 13.77
N ASP A 97 -28.02 -22.24 13.25
CA ASP A 97 -28.63 -21.14 14.03
C ASP A 97 -30.03 -21.53 14.57
N ASP A 98 -30.83 -22.22 13.76
CA ASP A 98 -32.17 -22.70 14.17
C ASP A 98 -32.04 -23.83 15.22
N TYR A 99 -31.05 -24.71 15.06
CA TYR A 99 -30.76 -25.76 16.03
C TYR A 99 -30.35 -25.18 17.38
N GLU A 100 -29.39 -24.25 17.40
CA GLU A 100 -28.92 -23.57 18.62
C GLU A 100 -30.07 -22.82 19.32
N SER A 101 -30.91 -22.11 18.55
CA SER A 101 -32.07 -21.40 19.10
C SER A 101 -33.08 -22.35 19.75
N LYS A 102 -33.39 -23.49 19.10
CA LYS A 102 -34.33 -24.48 19.65
C LYS A 102 -33.78 -25.18 20.87
N VAL A 103 -32.48 -25.49 20.87
CA VAL A 103 -31.78 -26.03 22.04
C VAL A 103 -31.87 -25.04 23.22
N GLN A 104 -31.60 -23.75 22.99
CA GLN A 104 -31.72 -22.73 24.05
C GLN A 104 -33.15 -22.63 24.60
N ASP A 105 -34.17 -22.65 23.73
CA ASP A 105 -35.57 -22.61 24.16
C ASP A 105 -35.95 -23.81 25.05
N LEU A 106 -35.39 -25.00 24.77
CA LEU A 106 -35.62 -26.20 25.57
C LEU A 106 -34.90 -26.16 26.92
N LEU A 107 -33.66 -25.69 26.95
CA LEU A 107 -32.91 -25.46 28.19
C LEU A 107 -33.64 -24.46 29.10
N ASP A 108 -34.17 -23.38 28.52
CA ASP A 108 -34.97 -22.39 29.24
C ASP A 108 -36.27 -22.99 29.79
N ALA A 109 -36.95 -23.84 29.00
CA ALA A 109 -38.17 -24.53 29.43
C ALA A 109 -37.92 -25.50 30.61
N GLY A 110 -36.73 -26.11 30.67
CA GLY A 110 -36.29 -26.97 31.77
C GLY A 110 -35.62 -26.24 32.93
N GLU A 111 -35.57 -24.90 32.91
CA GLU A 111 -34.85 -24.06 33.87
C GLU A 111 -33.36 -24.45 34.04
N VAL A 112 -32.71 -24.90 32.95
CA VAL A 112 -31.30 -25.28 32.92
C VAL A 112 -30.43 -24.04 32.63
N ASP A 113 -29.59 -23.64 33.59
CA ASP A 113 -28.67 -22.50 33.47
C ASP A 113 -27.41 -22.88 32.67
N LEU A 114 -27.57 -23.04 31.35
CA LEU A 114 -26.52 -23.38 30.39
C LEU A 114 -26.71 -22.61 29.08
N VAL A 115 -25.61 -22.13 28.50
CA VAL A 115 -25.58 -21.56 27.14
C VAL A 115 -25.03 -22.65 26.21
N PRO A 116 -25.78 -23.08 25.19
CA PRO A 116 -25.36 -24.17 24.33
C PRO A 116 -24.13 -23.78 23.51
N THR A 117 -23.23 -24.74 23.30
CA THR A 117 -22.19 -24.68 22.28
C THR A 117 -22.32 -25.93 21.43
N ILE A 118 -22.39 -25.74 20.12
CA ILE A 118 -22.61 -26.79 19.13
C ILE A 118 -21.57 -26.56 18.04
N ASP A 119 -20.63 -27.50 17.93
CA ASP A 119 -19.60 -27.48 16.89
C ASP A 119 -19.79 -28.74 16.03
N VAL A 120 -20.12 -28.55 14.76
CA VAL A 120 -20.26 -29.62 13.76
C VAL A 120 -19.31 -29.32 12.62
N SER A 121 -18.50 -30.30 12.23
CA SER A 121 -17.62 -30.20 11.07
C SER A 121 -17.62 -31.53 10.33
N VAL A 122 -17.93 -31.49 9.03
CA VAL A 122 -17.71 -32.58 8.10
C VAL A 122 -16.54 -32.20 7.22
N THR A 123 -15.58 -33.09 7.07
CA THR A 123 -14.49 -32.91 6.10
C THR A 123 -14.53 -34.07 5.13
N ASP A 124 -14.56 -33.77 3.84
CA ASP A 124 -14.55 -34.76 2.77
C ASP A 124 -13.56 -34.31 1.70
N ASN A 125 -12.26 -34.44 1.99
CA ASN A 125 -11.21 -34.22 1.01
C ASN A 125 -10.19 -35.39 1.02
N PRO A 126 -9.35 -35.52 -0.03
CA PRO A 126 -8.47 -36.69 -0.20
C PRO A 126 -7.45 -36.92 0.93
N LEU A 127 -7.16 -35.91 1.74
CA LEU A 127 -6.18 -35.97 2.83
C LEU A 127 -6.82 -35.84 4.22
N VAL A 128 -8.01 -35.26 4.33
CA VAL A 128 -8.75 -35.07 5.58
C VAL A 128 -10.19 -35.49 5.35
N GLU A 129 -10.60 -36.53 6.05
CA GLU A 129 -11.94 -37.12 5.91
C GLU A 129 -12.51 -37.43 7.30
N GLY A 130 -13.77 -37.08 7.54
CA GLY A 130 -14.50 -37.53 8.72
C GLY A 130 -15.50 -36.53 9.29
N LEU A 131 -16.01 -36.88 10.47
CA LEU A 131 -17.03 -36.14 11.19
C LEU A 131 -16.52 -35.77 12.58
N SER A 132 -16.68 -34.51 12.95
CA SER A 132 -16.57 -34.04 14.33
C SER A 132 -17.87 -33.38 14.78
N VAL A 133 -18.31 -33.76 15.97
CA VAL A 133 -19.47 -33.15 16.64
C VAL A 133 -19.13 -32.98 18.12
N ASP A 134 -19.22 -31.76 18.63
CA ASP A 134 -19.05 -31.45 20.06
C ASP A 134 -20.23 -30.59 20.56
N GLU A 135 -20.92 -31.10 21.57
CA GLU A 135 -22.01 -30.41 22.27
C GLU A 135 -21.73 -30.36 23.77
N ASN A 136 -22.00 -29.22 24.40
CA ASN A 136 -21.82 -29.06 25.85
C ASN A 136 -23.04 -29.43 26.71
N PHE A 137 -24.08 -30.02 26.11
CA PHE A 137 -25.33 -30.42 26.77
C PHE A 137 -25.71 -31.87 26.41
N THR A 138 -26.65 -32.44 27.16
CA THR A 138 -27.22 -33.77 26.93
C THR A 138 -28.68 -33.69 26.50
N SER A 139 -29.23 -34.74 25.90
CA SER A 139 -30.68 -34.81 25.63
C SER A 139 -31.53 -34.79 26.90
N ALA A 140 -30.99 -35.25 28.03
CA ALA A 140 -31.68 -35.15 29.31
C ALA A 140 -31.83 -33.68 29.75
N ASP A 141 -30.82 -32.84 29.49
CA ASP A 141 -30.92 -31.39 29.74
C ASP A 141 -32.03 -30.76 28.88
N LEU A 142 -32.15 -31.18 27.61
CA LEU A 142 -33.22 -30.71 26.71
C LEU A 142 -34.62 -31.18 27.11
N LEU A 143 -34.70 -32.29 27.85
CA LEU A 143 -35.95 -32.87 28.33
C LEU A 143 -36.25 -32.51 29.80
N GLN A 144 -35.46 -31.62 30.42
CA GLN A 144 -35.56 -31.28 31.84
C GLN A 144 -36.88 -30.57 32.24
N TRP A 145 -37.72 -30.20 31.26
CA TRP A 145 -39.10 -29.75 31.48
C TRP A 145 -40.06 -30.89 31.88
N ILE A 146 -39.74 -32.15 31.56
CA ILE A 146 -40.59 -33.32 31.80
C ILE A 146 -40.90 -33.55 33.30
N PRO A 147 -39.93 -33.53 34.23
CA PRO A 147 -40.19 -33.86 35.63
C PRO A 147 -41.26 -32.97 36.27
N GLU A 148 -41.18 -31.64 36.06
CA GLU A 148 -42.18 -30.69 36.55
C GLU A 148 -43.54 -30.91 35.90
N ALA A 149 -43.59 -31.21 34.59
CA ALA A 149 -44.84 -31.51 33.88
C ALA A 149 -45.55 -32.74 34.49
N LEU A 150 -44.81 -33.82 34.74
CA LEU A 150 -45.36 -35.05 35.34
C LEU A 150 -45.89 -34.82 36.75
N VAL A 151 -45.21 -34.00 37.57
CA VAL A 151 -45.67 -33.66 38.93
C VAL A 151 -46.87 -32.73 38.90
N SER A 152 -46.84 -31.69 38.06
CA SER A 152 -47.91 -30.70 37.93
C SER A 152 -49.25 -31.36 37.53
N ASP A 153 -49.19 -32.31 36.60
CA ASP A 153 -50.37 -33.02 36.11
C ASP A 153 -50.74 -34.23 36.98
N GLY A 154 -49.89 -34.58 37.95
CA GLY A 154 -50.12 -35.62 38.93
C GLY A 154 -49.91 -37.03 38.39
N ALA A 155 -49.15 -37.18 37.31
CA ALA A 155 -48.73 -38.46 36.74
C ALA A 155 -47.71 -39.19 37.64
N ILE A 156 -46.91 -38.43 38.41
CA ILE A 156 -45.98 -38.97 39.42
C ILE A 156 -46.08 -38.19 40.75
N ASP A 157 -45.59 -38.80 41.84
CA ASP A 157 -45.42 -38.12 43.12
C ASP A 157 -44.20 -37.17 43.10
N GLU A 158 -44.28 -36.04 43.82
CA GLU A 158 -43.18 -35.04 43.97
C GLU A 158 -41.85 -35.66 44.46
N GLU A 159 -41.91 -36.79 45.19
CA GLU A 159 -40.71 -37.50 45.65
C GLU A 159 -39.90 -38.15 44.52
N LEU A 160 -40.52 -38.36 43.35
CA LEU A 160 -39.92 -38.98 42.16
C LEU A 160 -39.38 -37.96 41.15
N GLU A 161 -39.69 -36.67 41.29
CA GLU A 161 -39.31 -35.60 40.36
C GLU A 161 -37.81 -35.61 40.05
N SER A 162 -36.96 -35.62 41.09
CA SER A 162 -35.50 -35.62 40.94
C SER A 162 -34.91 -36.95 40.45
N LEU A 163 -35.74 -37.98 40.25
CA LEU A 163 -35.34 -39.32 39.83
C LEU A 163 -35.82 -39.64 38.41
N VAL A 164 -36.51 -38.72 37.72
CA VAL A 164 -37.06 -38.97 36.38
C VAL A 164 -35.97 -39.29 35.36
N PHE A 165 -34.80 -38.62 35.39
CA PHE A 165 -33.65 -38.93 34.54
C PHE A 165 -32.45 -39.35 35.40
N ALA A 166 -32.43 -40.63 35.77
CA ALA A 166 -31.34 -41.21 36.56
C ALA A 166 -30.75 -42.48 35.93
N GLY A 167 -31.17 -42.82 34.71
CA GLY A 167 -30.59 -43.88 33.88
C GLY A 167 -29.45 -43.38 32.99
N ASP A 168 -28.57 -44.27 32.58
CA ASP A 168 -27.51 -44.00 31.60
C ASP A 168 -28.06 -44.29 30.20
N GLY A 169 -28.22 -43.26 29.36
CA GLY A 169 -28.60 -43.41 27.94
C GLY A 169 -27.38 -43.45 27.02
N GLU A 170 -27.61 -43.81 25.76
CA GLU A 170 -26.60 -43.78 24.70
C GLU A 170 -26.83 -42.60 23.74
N SER A 171 -25.78 -42.16 23.04
CA SER A 171 -25.89 -41.09 22.05
C SER A 171 -25.07 -41.43 20.81
N GLU A 172 -25.64 -41.17 19.65
CA GLU A 172 -25.01 -41.40 18.34
C GLU A 172 -25.38 -40.30 17.35
N VAL A 173 -24.55 -40.15 16.33
CA VAL A 173 -24.80 -39.26 15.19
C VAL A 173 -24.86 -40.10 13.92
N SER A 174 -25.86 -39.84 13.07
CA SER A 174 -26.01 -40.48 11.76
C SER A 174 -25.71 -39.45 10.67
N PHE A 175 -24.75 -39.74 9.79
CA PHE A 175 -24.39 -38.91 8.64
C PHE A 175 -23.98 -39.82 7.46
N ASP A 176 -24.43 -39.52 6.24
CA ASP A 176 -24.13 -40.28 5.01
C ASP A 176 -24.30 -41.82 5.09
N ASP A 177 -25.41 -42.27 5.67
CA ASP A 177 -25.74 -43.69 5.93
C ASP A 177 -24.76 -44.40 6.91
N GLU A 178 -23.84 -43.68 7.55
CA GLU A 178 -22.98 -44.14 8.62
C GLU A 178 -23.48 -43.65 10.00
N THR A 179 -23.20 -44.44 11.04
CA THR A 179 -23.59 -44.12 12.43
C THR A 179 -22.34 -44.11 13.30
N TYR A 180 -22.13 -42.99 13.98
CA TYR A 180 -20.97 -42.69 14.80
C TYR A 180 -21.42 -42.70 16.28
N PRO A 181 -21.00 -43.70 17.07
CA PRO A 181 -21.34 -43.74 18.48
C PRO A 181 -20.56 -42.67 19.24
N SER A 182 -21.24 -41.90 20.08
CA SER A 182 -20.57 -40.93 20.93
C SER A 182 -19.77 -41.62 22.04
N SER A 183 -18.66 -40.98 22.46
CA SER A 183 -17.87 -41.47 23.60
C SER A 183 -18.46 -41.09 24.97
N SER A 184 -19.55 -40.32 24.98
CA SER A 184 -20.14 -39.66 26.13
C SER A 184 -21.68 -39.58 26.00
N ILE A 185 -22.39 -39.20 27.07
CA ILE A 185 -23.85 -38.96 27.05
C ILE A 185 -24.16 -37.59 26.41
N ALA A 186 -23.26 -36.62 26.55
CA ALA A 186 -23.26 -35.44 25.66
C ALA A 186 -22.63 -35.87 24.33
N ILE A 187 -23.15 -35.36 23.21
CA ILE A 187 -22.63 -35.75 21.91
C ILE A 187 -21.20 -35.20 21.78
N TRP A 188 -20.27 -36.13 21.77
CA TRP A 188 -18.86 -35.92 21.45
C TRP A 188 -18.38 -36.99 20.48
N ILE A 189 -17.99 -36.56 19.29
CA ILE A 189 -17.49 -37.38 18.18
C ILE A 189 -16.26 -36.67 17.61
N ASP A 190 -15.19 -37.44 17.52
CA ASP A 190 -13.92 -37.04 16.92
C ASP A 190 -13.47 -38.22 16.06
N ASP A 191 -14.08 -38.34 14.88
CA ASP A 191 -13.76 -39.36 13.88
C ASP A 191 -13.21 -38.73 12.61
N VAL A 192 -12.30 -37.76 12.78
CA VAL A 192 -11.58 -37.11 11.68
C VAL A 192 -10.24 -37.81 11.47
N GLN A 193 -10.03 -38.31 10.26
CA GLN A 193 -8.75 -38.83 9.80
C GLN A 193 -7.96 -37.72 9.11
N ASP A 194 -7.21 -36.95 9.92
CA ASP A 194 -6.35 -35.90 9.40
C ASP A 194 -5.00 -36.45 8.91
N ASN A 195 -4.81 -36.41 7.59
CA ASN A 195 -3.54 -36.66 6.91
C ASN A 195 -3.09 -35.45 6.09
N GLY A 196 -3.69 -34.28 6.31
CA GLY A 196 -3.38 -33.03 5.63
C GLY A 196 -1.98 -32.51 5.96
N PHE A 197 -1.59 -31.45 5.27
CA PHE A 197 -0.33 -30.76 5.51
C PHE A 197 -0.44 -29.82 6.71
N ASP A 198 0.64 -29.68 7.48
CA ASP A 198 0.71 -28.79 8.64
C ASP A 198 0.80 -27.30 8.22
N GLY A 199 0.99 -27.03 6.94
CA GLY A 199 0.81 -25.73 6.30
C GLY A 199 1.21 -25.74 4.84
N VAL A 200 0.82 -24.70 4.11
CA VAL A 200 1.08 -24.51 2.69
C VAL A 200 1.72 -23.14 2.47
N ILE A 201 2.79 -23.10 1.67
CA ILE A 201 3.46 -21.86 1.25
C ILE A 201 3.41 -21.80 -0.27
N VAL A 202 2.88 -20.73 -0.83
CA VAL A 202 2.90 -20.44 -2.27
C VAL A 202 3.91 -19.34 -2.53
N ARG A 203 4.89 -19.59 -3.40
CA ARG A 203 5.89 -18.62 -3.83
C ARG A 203 5.75 -18.39 -5.33
N ASN A 204 5.44 -17.17 -5.72
CA ASN A 204 5.31 -16.78 -7.12
C ASN A 204 6.42 -15.81 -7.50
N THR A 205 7.23 -16.17 -8.49
CA THR A 205 8.22 -15.28 -9.11
C THR A 205 7.70 -14.83 -10.46
N ILE A 206 7.42 -13.53 -10.60
CA ILE A 206 6.92 -12.91 -11.82
C ILE A 206 8.12 -12.46 -12.66
N ALA A 207 8.17 -12.88 -13.92
CA ALA A 207 9.18 -12.44 -14.87
C ALA A 207 8.73 -11.19 -15.65
N GLU A 208 9.68 -10.52 -16.31
CA GLU A 208 9.41 -9.33 -17.15
C GLU A 208 8.39 -9.62 -18.28
N ASP A 209 8.36 -10.84 -18.82
CA ASP A 209 7.40 -11.26 -19.84
C ASP A 209 6.03 -11.69 -19.26
N SER A 210 5.81 -11.40 -17.97
CA SER A 210 4.62 -11.78 -17.19
C SER A 210 4.43 -13.29 -17.00
N SER A 211 5.41 -14.12 -17.39
CA SER A 211 5.39 -15.53 -16.99
C SER A 211 5.64 -15.66 -15.49
N ILE A 212 5.02 -16.67 -14.87
CA ILE A 212 5.04 -16.83 -13.41
C ILE A 212 5.61 -18.20 -13.09
N SER A 213 6.77 -18.22 -12.43
CA SER A 213 7.32 -19.43 -11.84
C SER A 213 6.74 -19.60 -10.44
N THR A 214 6.13 -20.75 -10.19
CA THR A 214 5.47 -21.03 -8.91
C THR A 214 6.15 -22.20 -8.22
N GLU A 215 6.45 -22.02 -6.94
CA GLU A 215 6.80 -23.09 -6.01
C GLU A 215 5.71 -23.17 -4.93
N ILE A 216 5.20 -24.37 -4.69
CA ILE A 216 4.27 -24.65 -3.58
C ILE A 216 4.93 -25.62 -2.63
N VAL A 217 5.12 -25.21 -1.38
CA VAL A 217 5.58 -26.07 -0.29
C VAL A 217 4.37 -26.59 0.47
N PHE A 218 4.15 -27.89 0.38
CA PHE A 218 3.18 -28.62 1.19
C PHE A 218 3.89 -29.19 2.42
N GLY A 219 3.88 -28.43 3.51
CA GLY A 219 4.72 -28.64 4.67
C GLY A 219 4.19 -29.69 5.65
N SER A 220 5.10 -30.47 6.25
CA SER A 220 4.80 -31.22 7.47
C SER A 220 5.86 -31.01 8.54
N ALA A 221 5.41 -30.78 9.76
CA ALA A 221 6.23 -30.55 10.95
C ALA A 221 7.06 -31.80 11.33
N GLY A 222 6.77 -32.96 10.75
CA GLY A 222 7.47 -34.21 11.02
C GLY A 222 7.56 -35.18 9.84
N THR A 223 8.14 -36.35 10.09
CA THR A 223 8.18 -37.41 9.09
C THR A 223 6.81 -38.08 8.96
N MET A 224 6.20 -37.97 7.78
CA MET A 224 4.94 -38.63 7.45
C MET A 224 4.98 -40.15 7.66
N SER A 225 3.86 -40.71 8.10
CA SER A 225 3.68 -42.15 8.20
C SER A 225 3.67 -42.83 6.82
N GLN A 226 3.85 -44.16 6.75
CA GLN A 226 3.72 -44.89 5.48
C GLN A 226 2.31 -44.79 4.86
N THR A 227 1.27 -44.68 5.70
CA THR A 227 -0.11 -44.53 5.24
C THR A 227 -0.31 -43.13 4.65
N GLN A 228 0.07 -42.10 5.41
CA GLN A 228 -0.01 -40.70 4.96
C GLN A 228 0.77 -40.47 3.66
N ARG A 229 1.98 -41.03 3.54
CA ARG A 229 2.75 -40.95 2.28
C ARG A 229 2.00 -41.57 1.10
N GLY A 230 1.28 -42.67 1.30
CA GLY A 230 0.49 -43.30 0.26
C GLY A 230 -0.67 -42.40 -0.19
N LEU A 231 -1.39 -41.79 0.76
CA LEU A 231 -2.48 -40.85 0.46
C LEU A 231 -1.96 -39.60 -0.26
N VAL A 232 -0.84 -39.04 0.20
CA VAL A 232 -0.16 -37.91 -0.46
C VAL A 232 0.28 -38.27 -1.88
N ASP A 233 0.84 -39.48 -2.08
CA ASP A 233 1.24 -39.94 -3.42
C ASP A 233 0.02 -40.14 -4.34
N ASP A 234 -1.10 -40.63 -3.81
CA ASP A 234 -2.36 -40.80 -4.55
C ASP A 234 -2.96 -39.43 -4.92
N TYR A 235 -2.97 -38.46 -4.00
CA TYR A 235 -3.40 -37.07 -4.24
C TYR A 235 -2.64 -36.45 -5.41
N PHE A 236 -1.30 -36.41 -5.35
CA PHE A 236 -0.49 -35.81 -6.41
C PHE A 236 -0.53 -36.60 -7.73
N SER A 237 -1.03 -37.83 -7.76
CA SER A 237 -1.24 -38.55 -9.02
C SER A 237 -2.36 -37.94 -9.88
N GLU A 238 -3.25 -37.16 -9.26
CA GLU A 238 -4.38 -36.48 -9.90
C GLU A 238 -4.25 -34.95 -9.84
N ALA A 239 -3.74 -34.41 -8.72
CA ALA A 239 -3.61 -32.99 -8.42
C ALA A 239 -2.25 -32.37 -8.85
N THR A 240 -1.61 -32.91 -9.89
CA THR A 240 -0.37 -32.33 -10.46
C THR A 240 -0.69 -31.64 -11.79
N PRO A 241 -0.54 -30.31 -11.89
CA PRO A 241 -0.74 -29.58 -13.14
C PRO A 241 0.14 -30.08 -14.30
N GLU A 242 -0.27 -29.83 -15.55
CA GLU A 242 0.52 -30.25 -16.71
C GLU A 242 1.88 -29.53 -16.73
N GLY A 243 2.97 -30.29 -16.74
CA GLY A 243 4.33 -29.74 -16.77
C GLY A 243 4.90 -29.43 -15.38
N ALA A 244 4.13 -29.62 -14.31
CA ALA A 244 4.63 -29.49 -12.94
C ALA A 244 5.57 -30.64 -12.53
N GLU A 245 6.53 -30.34 -11.67
CA GLU A 245 7.42 -31.31 -11.03
C GLU A 245 7.13 -31.36 -9.52
N VAL A 246 6.98 -32.56 -8.97
CA VAL A 246 6.77 -32.78 -7.53
C VAL A 246 7.99 -33.48 -6.94
N SER A 247 8.56 -32.89 -5.88
CA SER A 247 9.71 -33.38 -5.13
C SER A 247 9.35 -33.77 -3.70
N GLU A 248 10.05 -34.77 -3.14
CA GLU A 248 10.00 -35.10 -1.71
C GLU A 248 10.93 -34.22 -0.86
N ASP A 249 11.81 -33.45 -1.52
CA ASP A 249 12.71 -32.52 -0.84
C ASP A 249 11.94 -31.22 -0.51
N VAL A 250 11.89 -30.88 0.78
CA VAL A 250 11.32 -29.64 1.30
C VAL A 250 12.47 -28.81 1.84
N GLU A 251 12.71 -27.66 1.20
CA GLU A 251 13.72 -26.69 1.62
C GLU A 251 13.00 -25.53 2.33
N ASP A 252 12.70 -25.74 3.61
CA ASP A 252 12.04 -24.76 4.47
C ASP A 252 12.54 -24.85 5.92
N ASP A 253 12.51 -23.74 6.67
CA ASP A 253 13.01 -23.67 8.04
C ASP A 253 12.03 -24.28 9.07
N TRP A 254 10.73 -24.34 8.74
CA TRP A 254 9.66 -24.79 9.63
C TRP A 254 9.25 -26.24 9.37
N TYR A 255 9.34 -26.69 8.12
CA TYR A 255 8.91 -28.02 7.73
C TYR A 255 10.09 -28.97 7.49
N SER A 256 9.95 -30.21 7.98
CA SER A 256 11.01 -31.24 7.87
C SER A 256 10.59 -32.46 7.05
N GLY A 257 9.37 -32.45 6.54
CA GLY A 257 8.80 -33.37 5.56
C GLY A 257 7.75 -32.62 4.73
N GLY A 258 7.21 -33.26 3.71
CA GLY A 258 6.25 -32.60 2.80
C GLY A 258 6.40 -33.00 1.35
N ARG A 259 5.91 -32.13 0.48
CA ARG A 259 6.22 -32.10 -0.95
C ARG A 259 6.49 -30.66 -1.38
N THR A 260 7.36 -30.51 -2.37
CA THR A 260 7.52 -29.24 -3.07
C THR A 260 7.05 -29.46 -4.50
N MET A 261 6.12 -28.64 -4.97
CA MET A 261 5.66 -28.64 -6.35
C MET A 261 6.17 -27.40 -7.06
N THR A 262 6.69 -27.54 -8.27
CA THR A 262 7.09 -26.39 -9.09
C THR A 262 6.48 -26.47 -10.47
N PHE A 263 6.07 -25.32 -11.01
CA PHE A 263 5.58 -25.18 -12.38
C PHE A 263 5.78 -23.75 -12.88
N THR A 264 5.53 -23.54 -14.17
CA THR A 264 5.54 -22.21 -14.78
C THR A 264 4.23 -21.99 -15.52
N SER A 265 3.61 -20.85 -15.30
CA SER A 265 2.39 -20.42 -15.97
C SER A 265 2.72 -19.25 -16.90
N ALA A 266 2.17 -19.23 -18.11
CA ALA A 266 2.40 -18.15 -19.07
C ALA A 266 1.51 -16.92 -18.81
N SER A 267 0.48 -17.06 -17.96
CA SER A 267 -0.42 -15.98 -17.60
C SER A 267 -1.08 -16.21 -16.22
N PRO A 268 -1.73 -15.19 -15.65
CA PRO A 268 -2.50 -15.31 -14.40
C PRO A 268 -3.66 -16.30 -14.48
N GLU A 269 -4.30 -16.42 -15.65
CA GLU A 269 -5.38 -17.39 -15.86
C GLU A 269 -4.85 -18.82 -15.83
N GLU A 270 -3.69 -19.08 -16.45
CA GLU A 270 -3.04 -20.40 -16.38
C GLU A 270 -2.55 -20.70 -14.95
N LEU A 271 -2.05 -19.69 -14.23
CA LEU A 271 -1.70 -19.82 -12.82
C LEU A 271 -2.92 -20.20 -11.97
N THR A 272 -4.05 -19.56 -12.19
CA THR A 272 -5.32 -19.87 -11.53
C THR A 272 -5.74 -21.33 -11.77
N GLU A 273 -5.70 -21.79 -13.02
CA GLU A 273 -6.01 -23.19 -13.37
C GLU A 273 -5.05 -24.19 -12.71
N ASN A 274 -3.76 -23.85 -12.67
CA ASN A 274 -2.73 -24.68 -12.06
C ASN A 274 -2.86 -24.73 -10.52
N LEU A 275 -3.13 -23.61 -9.86
CA LEU A 275 -3.35 -23.54 -8.41
C LEU A 275 -4.62 -24.29 -8.02
N ALA A 276 -5.72 -24.12 -8.76
CA ALA A 276 -6.96 -24.86 -8.50
C ALA A 276 -6.74 -26.37 -8.58
N THR A 277 -5.90 -26.83 -9.52
CA THR A 277 -5.52 -28.24 -9.62
C THR A 277 -4.60 -28.67 -8.47
N ALA A 278 -3.57 -27.87 -8.15
CA ALA A 278 -2.54 -28.20 -7.17
C ALA A 278 -3.00 -28.15 -5.71
N LEU A 279 -3.95 -27.27 -5.40
CA LEU A 279 -4.55 -27.12 -4.08
C LEU A 279 -5.90 -27.84 -3.97
N GLY A 280 -6.48 -28.25 -5.09
CA GLY A 280 -7.74 -29.00 -5.11
C GLY A 280 -8.98 -28.15 -4.79
N SER A 281 -8.94 -26.84 -5.04
CA SER A 281 -10.07 -25.94 -4.82
C SER A 281 -10.27 -24.97 -5.99
N GLU A 282 -11.50 -24.92 -6.52
CA GLU A 282 -11.90 -24.00 -7.60
C GLU A 282 -12.11 -22.55 -7.13
N SER A 283 -12.01 -22.28 -5.82
CA SER A 283 -12.10 -20.92 -5.24
C SER A 283 -10.81 -20.11 -5.45
N ASN A 284 -9.68 -20.79 -5.74
CA ASN A 284 -8.42 -20.14 -6.04
C ASN A 284 -8.57 -19.26 -7.28
N GLU A 285 -8.23 -17.98 -7.16
CA GLU A 285 -8.31 -17.00 -8.24
C GLU A 285 -7.13 -16.04 -8.14
N ILE A 286 -6.46 -15.78 -9.26
CA ILE A 286 -5.35 -14.83 -9.33
C ILE A 286 -5.57 -13.90 -10.51
N SER A 287 -5.39 -12.61 -10.28
CA SER A 287 -5.50 -11.61 -11.32
C SER A 287 -4.34 -10.61 -11.29
N PHE A 288 -4.05 -10.10 -12.48
CA PHE A 288 -3.12 -9.00 -12.68
C PHE A 288 -3.82 -7.92 -13.51
N ALA A 289 -3.75 -6.69 -13.03
CA ALA A 289 -4.14 -5.51 -13.78
C ALA A 289 -2.96 -4.56 -13.85
N GLU A 290 -2.54 -4.21 -15.06
CA GLU A 290 -1.49 -3.23 -15.30
C GLU A 290 -2.08 -2.04 -16.05
N GLU A 291 -1.96 -0.85 -15.47
CA GLU A 291 -2.46 0.38 -16.05
C GLU A 291 -1.44 1.51 -15.82
N PRO A 292 -1.30 2.47 -16.77
CA PRO A 292 -0.51 3.67 -16.52
C PRO A 292 -1.15 4.46 -15.39
N SER A 293 -0.34 5.00 -14.48
CA SER A 293 -0.82 5.84 -13.40
C SER A 293 -1.54 7.05 -13.97
N SER A 294 -2.70 7.35 -13.38
CA SER A 294 -3.49 8.51 -13.76
C SER A 294 -2.81 9.84 -13.44
N GLU A 295 -1.79 9.82 -12.58
CA GLU A 295 -1.01 10.99 -12.17
C GLU A 295 0.27 11.14 -12.99
N ASP A 296 0.88 10.03 -13.43
CA ASP A 296 2.08 10.02 -14.27
C ASP A 296 2.14 8.76 -15.17
N PRO A 297 1.92 8.87 -16.49
CA PRO A 297 1.97 7.72 -17.39
C PRO A 297 3.38 7.19 -17.69
N THR A 298 4.44 7.81 -17.15
CA THR A 298 5.76 7.14 -17.06
C THR A 298 5.82 6.11 -15.94
N LEU A 299 4.79 6.02 -15.09
CA LEU A 299 4.65 5.06 -14.02
C LEU A 299 3.48 4.11 -14.30
N PHE A 300 3.68 2.82 -14.20
CA PHE A 300 2.63 1.81 -14.26
C PHE A 300 2.30 1.28 -12.88
N GLU A 301 1.01 1.18 -12.59
CA GLU A 301 0.49 0.49 -11.41
C GLU A 301 0.12 -0.94 -11.83
N ILE A 302 0.76 -1.93 -11.23
CA ILE A 302 0.44 -3.35 -11.38
C ILE A 302 -0.25 -3.84 -10.11
N THR A 303 -1.55 -4.07 -10.19
CA THR A 303 -2.32 -4.69 -9.11
C THR A 303 -2.28 -6.20 -9.26
N TYR A 304 -1.74 -6.87 -8.23
CA TYR A 304 -1.72 -8.32 -8.06
C TYR A 304 -2.66 -8.67 -6.90
N GLU A 305 -3.75 -9.37 -7.22
CA GLU A 305 -4.78 -9.70 -6.23
C GLU A 305 -5.36 -11.09 -6.50
N GLY A 306 -5.92 -11.69 -5.46
CA GLY A 306 -6.49 -13.01 -5.56
C GLY A 306 -6.97 -13.60 -4.25
N THR A 307 -7.40 -14.85 -4.35
CA THR A 307 -7.78 -15.71 -3.25
C THR A 307 -7.00 -17.01 -3.34
N LEU A 308 -6.41 -17.45 -2.24
CA LEU A 308 -5.78 -18.77 -2.10
C LEU A 308 -6.51 -19.62 -1.05
N ASP A 309 -6.86 -20.84 -1.43
CA ASP A 309 -7.60 -21.80 -0.61
C ASP A 309 -6.91 -23.16 -0.65
N ASP A 310 -6.38 -23.56 0.50
CA ASP A 310 -5.71 -24.83 0.75
C ASP A 310 -6.55 -25.80 1.60
N SER A 311 -7.84 -25.54 1.83
CA SER A 311 -8.72 -26.36 2.67
C SER A 311 -8.85 -27.82 2.20
N SER A 312 -8.61 -28.09 0.91
CA SER A 312 -8.60 -29.42 0.31
C SER A 312 -7.31 -30.22 0.58
N VAL A 313 -6.27 -29.59 1.12
CA VAL A 313 -4.94 -30.22 1.35
C VAL A 313 -4.38 -30.00 2.75
N ALA A 314 -4.75 -28.90 3.41
CA ALA A 314 -4.27 -28.55 4.72
C ALA A 314 -5.01 -29.31 5.82
N SER A 315 -4.32 -29.57 6.93
CA SER A 315 -4.93 -30.00 8.17
C SER A 315 -5.89 -28.90 8.67
N PRO A 316 -7.04 -29.24 9.28
CA PRO A 316 -7.90 -28.24 9.95
C PRO A 316 -7.19 -27.48 11.08
N SER A 317 -6.04 -27.98 11.55
CA SER A 317 -5.20 -27.34 12.57
C SER A 317 -4.00 -26.57 12.01
N ALA A 318 -3.84 -26.52 10.69
CA ALA A 318 -2.78 -25.78 10.01
C ALA A 318 -2.93 -24.27 10.24
N SER A 319 -1.81 -23.54 10.13
CA SER A 319 -1.86 -22.09 9.94
C SER A 319 -2.48 -21.75 8.59
N SER A 320 -2.98 -20.52 8.45
CA SER A 320 -3.39 -19.99 7.14
C SER A 320 -2.27 -20.14 6.13
N ILE A 321 -2.63 -20.33 4.86
CA ILE A 321 -1.70 -20.37 3.75
C ILE A 321 -0.78 -19.14 3.77
N GLU A 322 0.51 -19.37 3.55
CA GLU A 322 1.50 -18.31 3.41
C GLU A 322 1.74 -18.03 1.93
N HIS A 323 1.80 -16.76 1.56
CA HIS A 323 2.01 -16.36 0.17
C HIS A 323 3.14 -15.35 0.06
N GLU A 324 4.09 -15.66 -0.81
CA GLU A 324 5.21 -14.79 -1.15
C GLU A 324 5.19 -14.51 -2.65
N VAL A 325 5.42 -13.26 -3.02
CA VAL A 325 5.56 -12.84 -4.41
C VAL A 325 6.90 -12.14 -4.60
N THR A 326 7.64 -12.57 -5.61
CA THR A 326 8.88 -11.95 -6.07
C THR A 326 8.61 -11.28 -7.41
N VAL A 327 8.95 -9.99 -7.50
CA VAL A 327 8.78 -9.18 -8.71
C VAL A 327 10.14 -8.81 -9.33
N PRO A 328 10.18 -8.48 -10.63
CA PRO A 328 11.41 -8.07 -11.31
C PRO A 328 12.07 -6.84 -10.66
N ASP A 329 13.36 -6.65 -10.95
CA ASP A 329 14.09 -5.44 -10.56
C ASP A 329 13.41 -4.17 -11.11
N GLY A 330 13.48 -3.07 -10.35
CA GLY A 330 12.82 -1.81 -10.68
C GLY A 330 11.31 -1.75 -10.35
N TRP A 331 10.70 -2.85 -9.90
CA TRP A 331 9.34 -2.83 -9.35
C TRP A 331 9.40 -2.52 -7.85
N THR A 332 8.54 -1.62 -7.41
CA THR A 332 8.46 -1.23 -5.99
C THR A 332 7.03 -1.35 -5.47
N VAL A 333 6.84 -1.57 -4.17
CA VAL A 333 5.50 -1.59 -3.58
C VAL A 333 4.97 -0.16 -3.50
N ALA A 334 3.75 0.07 -4.00
CA ALA A 334 3.13 1.39 -4.01
C ALA A 334 3.02 1.99 -2.60
N GLU A 335 3.19 3.31 -2.49
CA GLU A 335 3.20 3.98 -1.19
C GLU A 335 1.90 3.77 -0.40
N GLY A 336 2.05 3.50 0.91
CA GLY A 336 0.92 3.37 1.83
C GLY A 336 0.27 1.99 1.89
N GLN A 337 0.78 1.01 1.13
CA GLN A 337 0.43 -0.40 1.36
C GLN A 337 1.14 -0.93 2.61
N GLY A 338 0.41 -1.66 3.46
CA GLY A 338 0.87 -2.15 4.76
C GLY A 338 1.86 -3.32 4.69
N SER A 339 2.26 -3.73 3.49
CA SER A 339 3.15 -4.86 3.24
C SER A 339 4.59 -4.45 3.55
N SER A 340 5.26 -5.23 4.41
CA SER A 340 6.68 -5.00 4.70
C SER A 340 7.51 -5.65 3.60
N PRO A 341 8.33 -4.91 2.84
CA PRO A 341 9.22 -5.54 1.86
C PRO A 341 10.23 -6.43 2.59
N SER A 342 10.29 -7.69 2.20
CA SER A 342 11.27 -8.67 2.67
C SER A 342 12.35 -8.78 1.61
N GLU A 343 13.54 -8.29 1.97
CA GLU A 343 14.83 -8.60 1.34
C GLU A 343 14.89 -8.51 -0.20
N SER A 344 15.46 -7.41 -0.71
CA SER A 344 15.97 -7.39 -2.08
C SER A 344 17.20 -8.30 -2.18
N ASP A 345 17.14 -9.32 -3.02
CA ASP A 345 18.20 -10.32 -3.17
C ASP A 345 19.42 -9.81 -3.96
N GLU A 346 20.50 -10.61 -4.07
CA GLU A 346 21.73 -10.22 -4.78
C GLU A 346 21.52 -9.84 -6.26
N ASP A 347 20.38 -10.22 -6.84
CA ASP A 347 19.99 -9.97 -8.24
C ASP A 347 19.02 -8.77 -8.41
N GLY A 348 18.64 -8.06 -7.33
CA GLY A 348 17.79 -6.86 -7.38
C GLY A 348 16.28 -7.10 -7.32
N GLU A 349 15.84 -8.35 -7.36
CA GLU A 349 14.42 -8.73 -7.24
C GLU A 349 13.86 -8.37 -5.85
N THR A 350 12.60 -7.97 -5.80
CA THR A 350 11.91 -7.62 -4.54
C THR A 350 10.94 -8.72 -4.15
N MET A 351 11.11 -9.31 -2.97
CA MET A 351 10.18 -10.27 -2.39
C MET A 351 9.21 -9.60 -1.41
N VAL A 352 7.95 -9.97 -1.47
CA VAL A 352 6.88 -9.43 -0.65
C VAL A 352 6.05 -10.57 -0.09
N ALA A 353 5.99 -10.63 1.25
CA ALA A 353 5.00 -11.45 1.93
C ALA A 353 3.62 -10.82 1.80
N VAL A 354 2.65 -11.64 1.40
CA VAL A 354 1.27 -11.27 1.13
C VAL A 354 0.40 -11.92 2.22
N ASP A 355 -0.24 -11.08 3.05
CA ASP A 355 -1.00 -11.57 4.20
C ASP A 355 -2.45 -11.89 3.82
N GLY A 356 -2.89 -13.12 4.14
CA GLY A 356 -4.29 -13.54 4.09
C GLY A 356 -4.65 -14.44 2.89
N GLU A 357 -5.77 -15.15 3.03
CA GLU A 357 -6.36 -15.97 1.95
C GLU A 357 -6.80 -15.07 0.79
N ASP A 358 -7.47 -13.96 1.10
CA ASP A 358 -7.76 -12.87 0.17
C ASP A 358 -6.67 -11.80 0.25
N PHE A 359 -6.07 -11.47 -0.88
CA PHE A 359 -4.98 -10.51 -0.93
C PHE A 359 -5.06 -9.54 -2.09
N SER A 360 -4.41 -8.39 -1.92
CA SER A 360 -4.23 -7.38 -2.95
C SER A 360 -2.99 -6.55 -2.64
N VAL A 361 -2.07 -6.49 -3.60
CA VAL A 361 -0.84 -5.69 -3.53
C VAL A 361 -0.67 -4.96 -4.87
N THR A 362 -0.21 -3.72 -4.81
CA THR A 362 0.04 -2.87 -5.98
C THR A 362 1.51 -2.57 -6.05
N PHE A 363 2.10 -2.88 -7.20
CA PHE A 363 3.47 -2.55 -7.53
C PHE A 363 3.50 -1.37 -8.48
N GLU A 364 4.58 -0.62 -8.43
CA GLU A 364 4.89 0.50 -9.31
C GLU A 364 6.12 0.15 -10.14
N ARG A 365 6.00 0.31 -11.46
CA ARG A 365 7.09 0.12 -12.42
C ARG A 365 7.24 1.38 -13.27
N SER A 366 8.46 1.92 -13.31
CA SER A 366 8.76 3.07 -14.17
C SER A 366 9.06 2.62 -15.61
N VAL A 367 8.53 3.36 -16.57
CA VAL A 367 8.88 3.32 -18.00
C VAL A 367 9.48 4.70 -18.33
N PRO A 368 10.79 4.88 -18.10
CA PRO A 368 11.39 6.20 -18.14
C PRO A 368 11.61 6.68 -19.59
N LEU A 369 11.77 7.99 -19.73
CA LEU A 369 12.23 8.61 -20.97
C LEU A 369 13.74 8.37 -21.17
N GLU A 370 14.20 8.29 -22.41
CA GLU A 370 15.64 8.13 -22.71
C GLU A 370 16.44 9.38 -22.34
N SER A 371 15.90 10.57 -22.60
CA SER A 371 16.53 11.84 -22.26
C SER A 371 15.54 12.99 -22.22
N ILE A 372 15.92 14.06 -21.52
CA ILE A 372 15.14 15.29 -21.42
C ILE A 372 16.08 16.47 -21.62
N ASP A 373 15.82 17.29 -22.64
CA ASP A 373 16.51 18.55 -22.86
C ASP A 373 15.57 19.71 -22.58
N SER A 374 15.90 20.56 -21.61
CA SER A 374 15.19 21.80 -21.30
C SER A 374 16.07 23.00 -21.64
N THR A 375 15.59 23.85 -22.56
CA THR A 375 16.39 24.94 -23.13
C THR A 375 15.65 26.25 -23.15
N THR A 376 16.22 27.28 -22.53
CA THR A 376 15.77 28.67 -22.59
C THR A 376 16.63 29.50 -23.54
N GLU A 377 16.07 29.98 -24.65
CA GLU A 377 16.72 30.92 -25.56
C GLU A 377 16.23 32.35 -25.34
N ILE A 378 17.17 33.29 -25.11
CA ILE A 378 16.85 34.71 -24.99
C ILE A 378 17.13 35.40 -26.33
N SER A 379 16.11 36.05 -26.88
CA SER A 379 16.22 36.82 -28.11
C SER A 379 16.84 38.20 -27.86
N LEU A 380 17.42 38.80 -28.91
CA LEU A 380 18.00 40.15 -28.85
C LEU A 380 16.95 41.25 -28.53
N GLY A 381 15.66 40.93 -28.75
CA GLY A 381 14.51 41.78 -28.49
C GLY A 381 14.04 41.76 -27.03
N GLY A 382 14.50 40.79 -26.24
CA GLY A 382 14.06 40.57 -24.85
C GLY A 382 13.05 39.43 -24.70
N GLY A 383 12.40 39.00 -25.79
CA GLY A 383 11.52 37.82 -25.77
C GLY A 383 12.31 36.53 -25.55
N LEU A 384 11.64 35.54 -24.97
CA LEU A 384 12.21 34.27 -24.57
C LEU A 384 11.45 33.13 -25.26
N THR A 385 12.18 32.08 -25.59
CA THR A 385 11.61 30.80 -26.02
C THR A 385 12.13 29.74 -25.08
N HIS A 386 11.23 28.94 -24.51
CA HIS A 386 11.61 27.76 -23.75
C HIS A 386 11.16 26.51 -24.49
N THR A 387 12.03 25.52 -24.62
CA THR A 387 11.76 24.28 -25.32
C THR A 387 12.14 23.11 -24.45
N PHE A 388 11.22 22.17 -24.28
CA PHE A 388 11.50 20.82 -23.80
C PHE A 388 11.55 19.86 -24.98
N GLU A 389 12.56 18.99 -25.02
CA GLU A 389 12.60 17.82 -25.88
C GLU A 389 12.61 16.56 -24.99
N PHE A 390 11.49 15.85 -24.95
CA PHE A 390 11.37 14.57 -24.27
C PHE A 390 11.58 13.46 -25.30
N ARG A 391 12.56 12.58 -25.07
CA ARG A 391 12.86 11.45 -25.96
C ARG A 391 12.38 10.16 -25.33
N ALA A 392 11.50 9.44 -26.02
CA ALA A 392 11.02 8.12 -25.63
C ALA A 392 11.46 7.07 -26.66
N SER A 393 11.88 5.90 -26.20
CA SER A 393 12.22 4.79 -27.08
C SER A 393 10.98 4.29 -27.85
N GLU A 394 11.17 3.64 -29.00
CA GLU A 394 10.05 3.00 -29.73
C GLU A 394 9.30 1.99 -28.84
N ASP A 395 10.02 1.19 -28.04
CA ASP A 395 9.41 0.18 -27.15
C ASP A 395 8.55 0.84 -26.06
N SER A 396 9.05 1.90 -25.41
CA SER A 396 8.30 2.66 -24.40
C SER A 396 7.03 3.29 -24.96
N VAL A 397 7.07 3.80 -26.21
CA VAL A 397 5.90 4.39 -26.87
C VAL A 397 4.89 3.32 -27.28
N GLU A 398 5.33 2.13 -27.70
CA GLU A 398 4.43 1.01 -27.98
C GLU A 398 3.70 0.55 -26.71
N GLU A 399 4.36 0.62 -25.55
CA GLU A 399 3.84 0.23 -24.25
C GLU A 399 2.88 1.26 -23.64
N VAL A 400 3.28 2.54 -23.60
CA VAL A 400 2.51 3.64 -22.98
C VAL A 400 1.41 4.17 -23.92
N GLY A 401 1.59 4.05 -25.23
CA GLY A 401 0.65 4.53 -26.23
C GLY A 401 0.48 6.05 -26.22
N ASP A 402 -0.76 6.54 -26.36
CA ASP A 402 -1.06 7.96 -26.49
C ASP A 402 -0.88 8.76 -25.17
N ALA A 403 -0.65 8.07 -24.03
CA ALA A 403 -0.61 8.71 -22.72
C ALA A 403 0.60 9.66 -22.54
N PHE A 404 1.73 9.41 -23.22
CA PHE A 404 2.83 10.37 -23.27
C PHE A 404 2.43 11.68 -23.93
N GLU A 405 1.73 11.62 -25.07
CA GLU A 405 1.27 12.83 -25.77
C GLU A 405 0.27 13.59 -24.89
N GLU A 406 -0.60 12.89 -24.18
CA GLU A 406 -1.58 13.49 -23.26
C GLU A 406 -0.91 14.19 -22.06
N LEU A 407 0.06 13.54 -21.40
CA LEU A 407 0.81 14.13 -20.28
C LEU A 407 1.61 15.36 -20.70
N LEU A 408 2.32 15.26 -21.82
CA LEU A 408 3.25 16.28 -22.26
C LEU A 408 2.55 17.45 -22.96
N THR A 409 1.26 17.34 -23.27
CA THR A 409 0.51 18.45 -23.89
C THR A 409 0.38 19.63 -22.93
N PRO A 410 0.88 20.83 -23.30
CA PRO A 410 0.74 22.00 -22.45
C PRO A 410 -0.72 22.48 -22.37
N PRO A 411 -1.10 23.21 -21.30
CA PRO A 411 -2.41 23.83 -21.19
C PRO A 411 -2.78 24.68 -22.42
N GLU A 412 -4.09 24.81 -22.69
CA GLU A 412 -4.57 25.64 -23.81
C GLU A 412 -4.00 27.07 -23.74
N ASP A 413 -3.53 27.57 -24.88
CA ASP A 413 -2.97 28.91 -25.07
C ASP A 413 -1.65 29.22 -24.31
N THR A 414 -0.94 28.24 -23.73
CA THR A 414 0.37 28.46 -23.09
C THR A 414 1.56 28.07 -23.97
N GLY A 415 1.49 26.93 -24.66
CA GLY A 415 2.57 26.40 -25.50
C GLY A 415 2.07 25.53 -26.64
N THR A 416 3.00 24.93 -27.38
CA THR A 416 2.70 23.97 -28.46
C THR A 416 3.48 22.69 -28.28
N LEU A 417 2.85 21.56 -28.56
CA LEU A 417 3.49 20.25 -28.66
C LEU A 417 3.64 19.86 -30.14
N ASP A 418 4.84 19.46 -30.55
CA ASP A 418 5.14 18.85 -31.84
C ASP A 418 5.81 17.49 -31.60
N THR A 419 5.42 16.47 -32.36
CA THR A 419 5.99 15.11 -32.26
C THR A 419 6.78 14.79 -33.52
N SER A 420 7.97 14.22 -33.36
CA SER A 420 8.82 13.77 -34.46
C SER A 420 9.54 12.46 -34.16
N GLU A 421 10.06 11.79 -35.18
CA GLU A 421 10.86 10.58 -35.03
C GLU A 421 12.33 10.91 -35.31
N ASP A 422 13.23 10.56 -34.38
CA ASP A 422 14.67 10.74 -34.54
C ASP A 422 15.46 9.57 -33.94
N ASP A 423 16.33 8.95 -34.75
CA ASP A 423 17.25 7.86 -34.36
C ASP A 423 16.63 6.64 -33.63
N GLY A 424 15.38 6.28 -33.94
CA GLY A 424 14.69 5.15 -33.27
C GLY A 424 13.98 5.56 -31.99
N SER A 425 13.79 6.85 -31.78
CA SER A 425 13.03 7.42 -30.66
C SER A 425 11.94 8.35 -31.17
N THR A 426 10.86 8.45 -30.41
CA THR A 426 9.88 9.53 -30.57
C THR A 426 10.33 10.72 -29.73
N VAL A 427 10.39 11.90 -30.34
CA VAL A 427 10.76 13.15 -29.70
C VAL A 427 9.53 14.04 -29.60
N TYR A 428 9.11 14.33 -28.38
CA TYR A 428 8.04 15.26 -28.04
C TYR A 428 8.66 16.62 -27.73
N THR A 429 8.43 17.60 -28.60
CA THR A 429 8.96 18.96 -28.47
C THR A 429 7.87 19.90 -27.97
N VAL A 430 7.99 20.36 -26.73
CA VAL A 430 7.07 21.34 -26.14
C VAL A 430 7.73 22.72 -26.18
N THR A 431 7.09 23.69 -26.82
CA THR A 431 7.64 25.04 -27.01
C THR A 431 6.73 26.11 -26.41
N PHE A 432 7.34 27.00 -25.63
CA PHE A 432 6.74 28.20 -25.05
C PHE A 432 7.41 29.44 -25.64
N GLU A 433 6.62 30.37 -26.16
CA GLU A 433 7.10 31.65 -26.68
C GLU A 433 6.51 32.79 -25.85
N ALA A 434 7.37 33.67 -25.34
CA ALA A 434 6.99 34.79 -24.48
C ALA A 434 7.70 36.10 -24.88
N ASP A 435 7.01 37.23 -24.71
CA ASP A 435 7.58 38.55 -24.99
C ASP A 435 8.55 39.02 -23.89
N ASP A 436 8.42 38.51 -22.66
CA ASP A 436 9.27 38.80 -21.51
C ASP A 436 9.33 37.65 -20.48
N ASP A 437 10.18 37.81 -19.44
CA ASP A 437 10.45 36.79 -18.43
C ASP A 437 9.26 36.51 -17.52
N ALA A 438 8.39 37.50 -17.28
CA ALA A 438 7.20 37.31 -16.46
C ALA A 438 6.13 36.48 -17.18
N GLU A 439 5.96 36.69 -18.48
CA GLU A 439 5.06 35.87 -19.31
C GLU A 439 5.56 34.43 -19.42
N LEU A 440 6.87 34.22 -19.65
CA LEU A 440 7.43 32.87 -19.70
C LEU A 440 7.27 32.14 -18.36
N GLN A 441 7.52 32.83 -17.24
CA GLN A 441 7.34 32.24 -15.91
C GLN A 441 5.88 31.83 -15.69
N GLU A 442 4.90 32.64 -16.08
CA GLU A 442 3.47 32.30 -15.94
C GLU A 442 3.09 31.07 -16.78
N GLN A 443 3.60 30.97 -18.02
CA GLN A 443 3.37 29.82 -18.89
C GLN A 443 4.01 28.54 -18.32
N LEU A 444 5.26 28.62 -17.86
CA LEU A 444 5.98 27.48 -17.29
C LEU A 444 5.39 27.06 -15.94
N GLU A 445 5.02 27.98 -15.05
CA GLU A 445 4.37 27.63 -13.77
C GLU A 445 3.03 26.90 -13.97
N ALA A 446 2.33 27.18 -15.08
CA ALA A 446 1.09 26.49 -15.42
C ALA A 446 1.30 25.07 -15.97
N TYR A 447 2.50 24.77 -16.51
CA TYR A 447 2.84 23.48 -17.11
C TYR A 447 3.71 22.63 -16.17
N VAL A 448 4.78 23.21 -15.64
CA VAL A 448 5.69 22.66 -14.62
C VAL A 448 5.64 23.56 -13.38
N PRO A 449 4.79 23.26 -12.39
CA PRO A 449 4.69 24.04 -11.15
C PRO A 449 6.03 24.20 -10.44
N GLY A 450 6.29 25.36 -9.84
CA GLY A 450 7.56 25.68 -9.18
C GLY A 450 8.61 26.32 -10.09
N SER A 451 8.31 26.49 -11.38
CA SER A 451 9.21 27.12 -12.35
C SER A 451 9.46 28.59 -12.06
N THR A 452 10.73 29.02 -12.08
CA THR A 452 11.12 30.42 -11.94
C THR A 452 12.00 30.89 -13.09
N VAL A 453 11.65 32.06 -13.67
CA VAL A 453 12.43 32.68 -14.74
C VAL A 453 12.59 34.16 -14.41
N SER A 454 13.82 34.67 -14.49
CA SER A 454 14.07 36.10 -14.35
C SER A 454 15.23 36.58 -15.21
N VAL A 455 15.03 37.74 -15.84
CA VAL A 455 16.04 38.45 -16.62
C VAL A 455 16.09 39.91 -16.15
N SER A 456 17.04 40.23 -15.27
CA SER A 456 17.08 41.55 -14.62
C SER A 456 18.10 42.50 -15.25
N LEU A 457 17.60 43.56 -15.89
CA LEU A 457 18.42 44.64 -16.45
C LEU A 457 18.64 45.77 -15.42
N PRO A 458 19.86 46.31 -15.29
CA PRO A 458 20.16 47.40 -14.38
C PRO A 458 19.55 48.72 -14.87
N GLU A 459 19.14 49.57 -13.93
CA GLU A 459 18.59 50.88 -14.24
C GLU A 459 19.64 51.82 -14.86
N GLY A 460 19.42 52.25 -16.10
CA GLY A 460 20.23 53.27 -16.77
C GLY A 460 20.65 52.89 -18.20
N PHE A 461 21.14 53.88 -18.95
CA PHE A 461 21.61 53.62 -20.31
C PHE A 461 23.07 53.14 -20.31
N SER A 462 23.30 51.90 -20.74
CA SER A 462 24.61 51.36 -21.09
C SER A 462 24.62 50.85 -22.53
N PHE A 463 25.76 50.97 -23.22
CA PHE A 463 25.94 50.35 -24.54
C PHE A 463 26.15 48.83 -24.45
N TRP A 464 26.60 48.37 -23.27
CA TRP A 464 26.90 46.99 -22.92
C TRP A 464 26.41 46.77 -21.48
N PRO A 465 25.09 46.67 -21.25
CA PRO A 465 24.57 46.37 -19.92
C PRO A 465 25.07 44.99 -19.44
N GLU A 466 25.26 44.92 -18.13
CA GLU A 466 25.40 43.68 -17.38
C GLU A 466 24.00 43.34 -16.88
N TYR A 467 23.55 42.10 -16.94
CA TYR A 467 22.21 41.68 -16.50
C TYR A 467 22.28 40.30 -15.90
N ALA A 468 21.43 40.01 -14.91
CA ALA A 468 21.41 38.69 -14.29
C ALA A 468 20.31 37.84 -14.93
N VAL A 469 20.62 36.56 -15.18
CA VAL A 469 19.69 35.55 -15.64
C VAL A 469 19.57 34.48 -14.56
N SER A 470 18.34 34.06 -14.29
CA SER A 470 18.04 32.92 -13.42
C SER A 470 16.90 32.12 -14.03
N VAL A 471 17.08 30.83 -14.18
CA VAL A 471 16.10 29.87 -14.69
C VAL A 471 16.13 28.64 -13.78
N GLU A 472 14.97 28.18 -13.33
CA GLU A 472 14.80 26.96 -12.55
C GLU A 472 13.50 26.31 -13.01
N VAL A 473 13.59 25.10 -13.54
CA VAL A 473 12.47 24.38 -14.13
C VAL A 473 12.49 22.93 -13.61
N PRO A 474 11.73 22.61 -12.55
CA PRO A 474 11.80 21.31 -11.88
C PRO A 474 10.96 20.24 -12.60
N VAL A 475 11.27 19.95 -13.86
CA VAL A 475 10.44 19.07 -14.72
C VAL A 475 10.34 17.63 -14.21
N THR A 476 11.44 17.06 -13.71
CA THR A 476 11.48 15.67 -13.18
C THR A 476 10.88 15.53 -11.78
N GLU A 477 10.62 16.65 -11.08
CA GLU A 477 10.00 16.63 -9.75
C GLU A 477 8.50 16.98 -9.80
N SER A 478 8.10 17.77 -10.80
CA SER A 478 6.79 18.43 -10.82
C SER A 478 5.91 18.03 -12.01
N LEU A 479 6.49 17.47 -13.07
CA LEU A 479 5.74 16.96 -14.22
C LEU A 479 5.89 15.44 -14.37
N LEU A 480 7.08 14.92 -14.09
CA LEU A 480 7.38 13.49 -14.02
C LEU A 480 7.64 13.12 -12.55
N GLN A 481 7.42 11.86 -12.18
CA GLN A 481 7.70 11.28 -10.85
C GLN A 481 8.95 10.37 -10.88
N GLY A 482 9.79 10.50 -11.90
CA GLY A 482 11.03 9.74 -12.08
C GLY A 482 12.02 10.44 -12.99
N ASP A 483 13.28 10.03 -12.89
CA ASP A 483 14.37 10.51 -13.75
C ASP A 483 14.41 9.78 -15.10
N PRO A 484 14.88 10.42 -16.18
CA PRO A 484 15.15 9.73 -17.43
C PRO A 484 16.27 8.69 -17.27
N GLU A 485 16.30 7.67 -18.12
CA GLU A 485 17.37 6.66 -18.14
C GLU A 485 18.74 7.27 -18.48
N GLY A 486 18.75 8.30 -19.34
CA GLY A 486 19.94 8.97 -19.82
C GLY A 486 20.20 10.32 -19.18
N ASP A 487 20.56 11.30 -20.01
CA ASP A 487 20.93 12.63 -19.56
C ASP A 487 19.68 13.52 -19.42
N PHE A 488 19.59 14.28 -18.32
CA PHE A 488 18.78 15.49 -18.22
C PHE A 488 19.68 16.71 -18.43
N THR A 489 19.36 17.54 -19.42
CA THR A 489 20.11 18.76 -19.74
C THR A 489 19.25 19.99 -19.54
N GLU A 490 19.66 20.89 -18.65
CA GLU A 490 19.10 22.24 -18.55
C GLU A 490 20.07 23.22 -19.21
N SER A 491 19.59 24.12 -20.07
CA SER A 491 20.44 25.11 -20.72
C SER A 491 19.77 26.47 -20.95
N VAL A 492 20.59 27.52 -20.88
CA VAL A 492 20.19 28.90 -21.18
C VAL A 492 21.13 29.46 -22.24
N THR A 493 20.58 29.90 -23.37
CA THR A 493 21.34 30.47 -24.49
C THR A 493 21.05 31.96 -24.67
N LEU A 494 22.11 32.77 -24.59
CA LEU A 494 22.02 34.22 -24.75
C LEU A 494 21.97 34.67 -26.21
N PRO A 495 21.48 35.90 -26.49
CA PRO A 495 21.45 36.43 -27.85
C PRO A 495 22.85 36.63 -28.43
N MET A 496 22.93 36.75 -29.76
CA MET A 496 24.20 37.05 -30.42
C MET A 496 24.92 38.27 -29.83
N LEU A 497 26.25 38.15 -29.66
CA LEU A 497 27.16 39.14 -29.07
C LEU A 497 27.02 39.31 -27.54
N ASN A 498 26.24 38.48 -26.88
CA ASN A 498 26.18 38.37 -25.43
C ASN A 498 26.99 37.14 -24.97
N SER A 499 27.46 37.16 -23.73
CA SER A 499 28.18 36.06 -23.08
C SER A 499 27.94 36.08 -21.57
N PHE A 500 27.97 34.92 -20.94
CA PHE A 500 27.92 34.80 -19.49
C PHE A 500 29.25 35.18 -18.84
N GLU A 501 29.19 35.54 -17.56
CA GLU A 501 30.35 35.72 -16.70
C GLU A 501 30.59 34.46 -15.87
N GLU A 502 31.60 33.68 -16.24
CA GLU A 502 31.95 32.40 -15.59
C GLU A 502 32.09 32.50 -14.07
N ASP A 503 32.64 33.60 -13.56
CA ASP A 503 32.87 33.82 -12.12
C ASP A 503 31.57 34.08 -11.31
N THR A 504 30.42 34.20 -11.98
CA THR A 504 29.10 34.49 -11.37
C THR A 504 28.12 33.34 -11.47
N VAL A 505 28.53 32.22 -12.09
CA VAL A 505 27.69 31.05 -12.28
C VAL A 505 27.34 30.42 -10.93
N ALA A 506 26.05 30.16 -10.74
CA ALA A 506 25.45 29.39 -9.67
C ALA A 506 24.62 28.24 -10.27
N GLY A 507 24.73 27.06 -9.67
CA GLY A 507 24.20 25.79 -10.17
C GLY A 507 25.27 24.71 -10.04
N SER A 508 24.93 23.57 -9.43
CA SER A 508 25.88 22.44 -9.33
C SER A 508 26.17 21.90 -10.73
N GLY A 509 27.41 21.52 -11.05
CA GLY A 509 27.75 20.98 -12.38
C GLY A 509 27.60 21.93 -13.59
N ALA A 510 27.15 23.18 -13.39
CA ALA A 510 26.90 24.12 -14.48
C ALA A 510 28.21 24.56 -15.19
N THR A 511 28.16 24.66 -16.51
CA THR A 511 29.27 25.04 -17.38
C THR A 511 28.87 26.12 -18.37
N VAL A 512 29.82 26.99 -18.73
CA VAL A 512 29.61 28.04 -19.73
C VAL A 512 30.40 27.70 -20.98
N ASP A 513 29.71 27.56 -22.12
CA ASP A 513 30.32 27.55 -23.45
C ASP A 513 29.90 28.80 -24.23
N GLY A 514 30.67 29.87 -24.05
CA GLY A 514 30.50 31.15 -24.76
C GLY A 514 29.20 31.88 -24.40
N ARG A 515 28.09 31.50 -25.04
CA ARG A 515 26.76 32.10 -24.84
C ARG A 515 25.76 31.18 -24.17
N THR A 516 26.14 29.92 -23.98
CA THR A 516 25.27 28.90 -23.42
C THR A 516 25.79 28.57 -22.03
N LEU A 517 24.90 28.63 -21.06
CA LEU A 517 25.08 28.12 -19.72
C LEU A 517 24.30 26.81 -19.68
N SER A 518 24.93 25.70 -19.31
CA SER A 518 24.25 24.40 -19.29
C SER A 518 24.70 23.54 -18.14
N MET A 519 23.81 22.66 -17.71
CA MET A 519 24.05 21.61 -16.75
C MET A 519 23.54 20.30 -17.35
N VAL A 520 24.25 19.21 -17.05
CA VAL A 520 23.82 17.86 -17.41
C VAL A 520 23.83 17.05 -16.12
N SER A 521 22.69 16.49 -15.73
CA SER A 521 22.62 15.41 -14.74
C SER A 521 22.47 14.09 -15.45
N ASN A 522 23.10 13.07 -14.90
CA ASN A 522 23.05 11.71 -15.44
C ASN A 522 22.67 10.78 -14.29
N ALA A 523 21.70 9.89 -14.54
CA ALA A 523 21.19 8.91 -13.59
C ALA A 523 22.30 8.02 -12.98
N ASP A 524 23.42 7.83 -13.69
CA ASP A 524 24.51 6.89 -13.36
C ASP A 524 25.67 7.54 -12.54
N SER A 525 25.48 8.77 -12.03
CA SER A 525 26.54 9.50 -11.32
C SER A 525 26.49 9.28 -9.80
N ASP A 526 27.50 8.54 -9.28
CA ASP A 526 27.84 8.24 -7.86
C ASP A 526 28.01 9.47 -6.91
N ALA A 527 27.46 10.63 -7.23
CA ALA A 527 27.70 11.86 -6.48
C ALA A 527 26.50 12.22 -5.59
N ASP A 528 26.77 12.41 -4.29
CA ASP A 528 25.93 13.07 -3.26
C ASP A 528 25.51 14.52 -3.63
N ASP A 529 25.53 14.91 -4.90
CA ASP A 529 25.24 16.24 -5.40
C ASP A 529 23.90 16.20 -6.15
N GLU A 530 22.80 16.33 -5.40
CA GLU A 530 21.46 16.62 -5.93
C GLU A 530 21.56 17.69 -7.04
N ALA A 531 21.32 17.27 -8.27
CA ALA A 531 21.43 18.12 -9.43
C ALA A 531 20.26 19.12 -9.44
N SER A 532 20.46 20.32 -8.89
CA SER A 532 19.43 21.36 -8.96
C SER A 532 19.21 21.82 -10.41
N SER A 533 17.98 21.79 -10.91
CA SER A 533 17.58 22.39 -12.21
C SER A 533 17.74 23.92 -12.26
N ALA A 534 18.23 24.54 -11.18
CA ALA A 534 18.47 25.98 -11.09
C ALA A 534 19.81 26.41 -11.72
N LEU A 535 19.72 27.20 -12.79
CA LEU A 535 20.83 27.90 -13.44
C LEU A 535 20.75 29.41 -13.22
N SER A 536 21.82 30.01 -12.71
CA SER A 536 21.92 31.48 -12.65
C SER A 536 23.32 31.99 -12.96
N ALA A 537 23.42 33.11 -13.69
CA ALA A 537 24.67 33.81 -13.95
C ALA A 537 24.43 35.26 -14.38
N ASP A 538 25.42 36.12 -14.15
CA ASP A 538 25.47 37.43 -14.79
C ASP A 538 25.91 37.28 -16.24
N ALA A 539 25.35 38.13 -17.10
CA ALA A 539 25.58 38.16 -18.52
C ALA A 539 25.87 39.58 -19.00
N LYS A 540 26.60 39.70 -20.11
CA LYS A 540 26.97 40.99 -20.69
C LYS A 540 26.78 40.98 -22.19
N GLY A 541 26.14 42.03 -22.70
CA GLY A 541 26.04 42.21 -24.14
C GLY A 541 25.13 43.35 -24.55
N PRO A 542 25.10 43.66 -25.86
CA PRO A 542 24.37 44.79 -26.37
C PRO A 542 22.88 44.45 -26.59
N THR A 543 21.98 45.34 -26.16
CA THR A 543 20.56 45.24 -26.50
C THR A 543 20.30 45.70 -27.94
N ILE A 544 19.15 45.34 -28.51
CA ILE A 544 18.77 45.84 -29.85
C ILE A 544 18.79 47.39 -29.91
N GLY A 545 18.38 48.06 -28.83
CA GLY A 545 18.44 49.52 -28.71
C GLY A 545 19.86 50.07 -28.72
N SER A 546 20.80 49.39 -28.05
CA SER A 546 22.21 49.80 -28.07
C SER A 546 22.84 49.58 -29.45
N LEU A 547 22.53 48.48 -30.14
CA LEU A 547 23.01 48.21 -31.50
C LEU A 547 22.50 49.22 -32.53
N ILE A 548 21.21 49.59 -32.46
CA ILE A 548 20.66 50.65 -33.32
C ILE A 548 21.40 51.97 -33.07
N THR A 549 21.62 52.32 -31.80
CA THR A 549 22.32 53.56 -31.42
C THR A 549 23.78 53.55 -31.91
N ILE A 550 24.49 52.43 -31.74
CA ILE A 550 25.85 52.22 -32.24
C ILE A 550 25.87 52.33 -33.77
N GLY A 551 24.89 51.73 -34.47
CA GLY A 551 24.74 51.82 -35.91
C GLY A 551 24.55 53.26 -36.40
N VAL A 552 23.66 54.03 -35.75
CA VAL A 552 23.42 55.45 -36.06
C VAL A 552 24.67 56.29 -35.79
N LEU A 553 25.33 56.11 -34.64
CA LEU A 553 26.58 56.82 -34.31
C LEU A 553 27.68 56.51 -35.33
N THR A 554 27.85 55.24 -35.69
CA THR A 554 28.82 54.81 -36.69
C THR A 554 28.53 55.45 -38.05
N PHE A 555 27.26 55.48 -38.48
CA PHE A 555 26.84 56.16 -39.70
C PHE A 555 27.13 57.67 -39.66
N VAL A 556 26.86 58.34 -38.54
CA VAL A 556 27.17 59.77 -38.34
C VAL A 556 28.67 60.01 -38.43
N VAL A 557 29.50 59.19 -37.80
CA VAL A 557 30.97 59.30 -37.88
C VAL A 557 31.45 59.11 -39.31
N ILE A 558 30.94 58.11 -40.03
CA ILE A 558 31.27 57.89 -41.45
C ILE A 558 30.82 59.09 -42.30
N ALA A 559 29.63 59.64 -42.06
CA ALA A 559 29.13 60.81 -42.76
C ALA A 559 30.02 62.05 -42.49
N VAL A 560 30.48 62.25 -41.26
CA VAL A 560 31.43 63.31 -40.89
C VAL A 560 32.78 63.09 -41.59
N ILE A 561 33.31 61.87 -41.60
CA ILE A 561 34.56 61.54 -42.31
C ILE A 561 34.41 61.81 -43.81
N LEU A 562 33.31 61.38 -44.43
CA LEU A 562 33.01 61.65 -45.83
C LEU A 562 32.87 63.15 -46.10
N LEU A 563 32.21 63.91 -45.21
CA LEU A 563 32.14 65.37 -45.30
C LEU A 563 33.53 66.01 -45.20
N VAL A 564 34.39 65.54 -44.29
CA VAL A 564 35.78 66.01 -44.17
C VAL A 564 36.57 65.70 -45.45
N ILE A 565 36.39 64.52 -46.05
CA ILE A 565 37.04 64.13 -47.31
C ILE A 565 36.53 64.97 -48.49
N ILE A 566 35.23 65.23 -48.58
CA ILE A 566 34.60 66.01 -49.65
C ILE A 566 34.96 67.51 -49.52
N PHE A 567 34.91 68.07 -48.30
CA PHE A 567 35.19 69.48 -48.02
C PHE A 567 36.65 69.79 -47.65
N ARG A 568 37.57 68.81 -47.78
CA ARG A 568 39.01 68.95 -47.47
C ARG A 568 39.66 70.21 -48.05
N LYS A 569 39.23 70.66 -49.23
CA LYS A 569 39.78 71.87 -49.89
C LYS A 569 39.23 73.19 -49.33
N ARG A 570 38.06 73.20 -48.69
CA ARG A 570 37.45 74.39 -48.07
C ARG A 570 37.84 74.55 -46.60
N LEU A 571 38.05 73.45 -45.87
CA LEU A 571 38.44 73.47 -44.45
C LEU A 571 39.88 73.98 -44.22
N VAL A 572 40.80 73.79 -45.17
CA VAL A 572 42.17 74.35 -45.12
C VAL A 572 42.19 75.90 -45.17
N ALA A 573 41.16 76.54 -45.71
CA ALA A 573 41.05 77.99 -45.74
C ALA A 573 40.55 78.59 -44.40
N LEU A 574 39.74 77.83 -43.64
CA LEU A 574 39.11 78.28 -42.40
C LEU A 574 40.05 78.17 -41.19
N PHE A 575 40.97 77.20 -41.18
CA PHE A 575 42.02 77.09 -40.16
C PHE A 575 43.20 78.07 -40.33
N ARG A 576 43.31 78.78 -41.46
CA ARG A 576 44.28 79.89 -41.63
C ARG A 576 43.77 81.24 -41.12
N SER A 577 42.48 81.40 -40.85
CA SER A 577 41.88 82.66 -40.37
C SER A 577 41.69 82.73 -38.85
N ALA A 578 42.06 81.69 -38.09
CA ALA A 578 41.97 81.65 -36.63
C ALA A 578 43.34 81.84 -35.92
N GLY A 579 44.35 82.40 -36.61
CA GLY A 579 45.72 82.62 -36.12
C GLY A 579 46.13 84.09 -35.96
N GLN A 580 45.19 85.04 -35.94
CA GLN A 580 45.48 86.48 -35.76
C GLN A 580 44.55 87.05 -34.69
N GLY A 581 44.99 87.03 -33.43
CA GLY A 581 44.18 87.54 -32.33
C GLY A 581 44.74 87.40 -30.92
N SER A 582 46.07 87.50 -30.71
CA SER A 582 46.64 87.74 -29.37
C SER A 582 48.10 88.23 -29.36
N GLU A 583 48.55 88.92 -30.42
CA GLU A 583 49.77 89.74 -30.38
C GLU A 583 49.38 91.22 -30.21
N GLN A 584 49.08 91.63 -28.99
CA GLN A 584 49.20 93.00 -28.49
C GLN A 584 48.83 93.03 -27.00
N ALA A 585 49.58 92.23 -26.22
CA ALA A 585 49.69 92.41 -24.79
C ALA A 585 51.15 92.56 -24.36
N TRP A 586 51.71 93.74 -24.67
CA TRP A 586 52.56 94.54 -23.77
C TRP A 586 53.85 93.89 -23.22
N ASP A 587 54.87 93.79 -24.08
CA ASP A 587 56.04 94.70 -24.08
C ASP A 587 56.55 95.31 -22.76
N ASP A 588 56.64 94.54 -21.66
CA ASP A 588 57.29 95.07 -20.44
C ASP A 588 57.93 93.99 -19.54
N ARG A 589 58.71 93.07 -20.10
CA ARG A 589 59.58 92.16 -19.31
C ARG A 589 60.73 91.50 -20.08
N GLN A 590 61.49 92.29 -20.84
CA GLN A 590 62.86 91.90 -21.17
C GLN A 590 63.85 92.53 -20.16
N HIS A 591 64.80 91.71 -19.73
CA HIS A 591 66.03 92.02 -18.99
C HIS A 591 65.98 92.06 -17.46
N SER A 592 66.26 90.90 -16.84
CA SER A 592 67.45 90.70 -15.98
C SER A 592 67.51 89.21 -15.61
N GLU A 593 68.42 88.41 -16.16
CA GLU A 593 69.82 88.21 -15.74
C GLU A 593 69.96 86.93 -14.90
N ALA A 594 71.08 86.25 -15.13
CA ALA A 594 71.42 84.91 -14.68
C ALA A 594 71.64 84.80 -13.17
N ALA A 595 71.36 83.61 -12.59
CA ALA A 595 72.23 82.85 -11.67
C ALA A 595 71.44 81.79 -10.88
N ASP A 596 71.97 80.55 -10.88
CA ASP A 596 71.79 79.49 -9.87
C ASP A 596 72.25 79.95 -8.46
N PRO A 597 72.13 79.17 -7.35
CA PRO A 597 71.14 78.17 -6.92
C PRO A 597 70.71 78.38 -5.42
N MET A 598 70.07 77.36 -4.84
CA MET A 598 70.08 76.97 -3.41
C MET A 598 69.06 77.54 -2.38
N TYR A 599 68.32 76.58 -1.82
CA TYR A 599 68.03 76.32 -0.39
C TYR A 599 67.20 77.31 0.47
N ALA A 600 66.16 76.70 1.06
CA ALA A 600 65.75 76.77 2.47
C ALA A 600 64.65 77.75 2.92
N ALA A 601 63.60 77.09 3.44
CA ALA A 601 62.90 77.36 4.70
C ALA A 601 61.83 78.48 4.76
N ALA A 602 60.59 78.01 4.97
CA ALA A 602 59.48 78.68 5.65
C ALA A 602 59.90 79.18 7.06
N PRO A 603 59.17 80.08 7.78
CA PRO A 603 57.75 79.87 8.16
C PRO A 603 56.89 81.13 8.48
N GLY A 604 55.56 80.91 8.65
CA GLY A 604 54.63 81.68 9.51
C GLY A 604 54.29 83.14 9.11
N GLY A 605 53.11 83.70 9.34
CA GLY A 605 51.88 83.31 10.02
C GLY A 605 51.05 84.59 10.31
N ALA A 606 49.72 84.45 10.35
CA ALA A 606 48.69 85.34 10.94
C ALA A 606 48.56 86.80 10.43
N GLY A 607 47.37 87.39 10.25
CA GLY A 607 45.99 86.96 10.47
C GLY A 607 45.00 88.14 10.36
N TYR A 608 43.71 87.83 10.51
CA TYR A 608 42.55 88.68 10.90
C TYR A 608 42.02 89.73 9.89
N ALA A 609 40.70 89.96 9.71
CA ALA A 609 39.48 89.56 10.44
C ALA A 609 38.18 89.82 9.63
N GLN A 610 37.15 88.99 9.92
CA GLN A 610 35.73 89.32 10.27
C GLN A 610 34.82 90.06 9.24
N ASN A 611 33.52 89.77 9.12
CA ASN A 611 32.49 89.48 10.13
C ASN A 611 31.24 88.79 9.49
N ALA A 612 30.70 87.70 10.06
CA ALA A 612 29.40 87.55 10.78
C ALA A 612 28.09 87.80 9.98
N GLY A 613 27.00 87.03 10.16
CA GLY A 613 26.76 85.91 11.07
C GLY A 613 25.32 85.34 11.02
N ALA A 614 25.14 84.28 11.83
CA ALA A 614 23.94 83.75 12.52
C ALA A 614 22.70 83.25 11.69
N GLY A 615 22.02 82.14 12.06
CA GLY A 615 22.09 81.35 13.28
C GLY A 615 21.40 79.96 13.26
N GLN A 616 21.73 79.22 14.33
CA GLN A 616 21.25 77.93 14.89
C GLN A 616 19.77 77.95 15.38
N PRO A 617 19.18 76.91 16.05
CA PRO A 617 19.72 75.64 16.65
C PRO A 617 18.87 74.39 16.31
N GLY A 618 19.09 73.14 16.74
CA GLY A 618 19.95 72.46 17.71
C GLY A 618 19.41 71.03 18.01
N PRO A 619 20.12 70.21 18.80
CA PRO A 619 20.10 68.73 18.76
C PRO A 619 19.75 68.02 20.10
N TYR A 620 19.48 66.70 20.08
CA TYR A 620 19.60 65.72 21.19
C TYR A 620 19.71 64.32 20.52
N GLY A 621 20.48 63.31 20.94
CA GLY A 621 21.20 62.98 22.18
C GLY A 621 21.01 61.46 22.45
N PRO A 622 22.01 60.69 22.95
CA PRO A 622 22.11 59.21 22.81
C PRO A 622 21.91 58.40 24.11
N ALA A 623 22.18 57.07 24.04
CA ALA A 623 22.33 56.03 25.10
C ALA A 623 21.07 55.20 25.42
N GLY A 624 21.10 53.89 25.74
CA GLY A 624 22.11 52.84 26.01
C GLY A 624 21.37 51.53 26.39
N GLY A 625 22.03 50.35 26.33
CA GLY A 625 21.44 48.99 26.58
C GLY A 625 21.13 48.65 28.06
N PRO A 626 21.19 47.37 28.57
CA PRO A 626 21.24 46.02 27.97
C PRO A 626 20.30 44.91 28.61
N GLY A 627 20.02 43.79 27.89
CA GLY A 627 19.66 42.39 28.31
C GLY A 627 18.46 42.09 29.27
N PRO A 628 18.10 40.82 29.61
CA PRO A 628 18.37 39.47 29.03
C PRO A 628 17.15 38.47 28.95
N ALA A 629 17.35 37.33 28.24
CA ALA A 629 16.90 35.92 28.45
C ALA A 629 15.43 35.42 28.55
N SER A 630 15.30 34.12 28.16
CA SER A 630 14.22 33.09 28.39
C SER A 630 13.14 32.98 27.31
N ALA A 631 12.58 31.83 26.91
CA ALA A 631 12.78 30.37 27.06
C ALA A 631 11.81 29.68 26.06
N GLY A 632 11.98 28.38 25.76
CA GLY A 632 11.13 27.57 24.86
C GLY A 632 9.66 27.39 25.29
N PRO A 633 8.86 26.61 24.54
CA PRO A 633 8.73 25.20 24.91
C PRO A 633 8.53 24.20 23.74
N ALA A 634 8.64 22.92 24.11
CA ALA A 634 8.23 21.72 23.38
C ALA A 634 6.84 21.24 23.84
N GLY A 635 6.21 20.39 23.03
CA GLY A 635 5.05 19.53 23.31
C GLY A 635 4.47 19.07 21.96
N ALA A 636 4.62 17.83 21.49
CA ALA A 636 4.19 16.52 22.01
C ALA A 636 2.66 16.38 22.08
N GLY A 637 2.16 15.56 21.15
CA GLY A 637 0.85 14.90 21.08
C GLY A 637 1.06 13.68 20.20
#